data_AF-A0A941RY90-F1
#
_entry.id   AF-A0A941RY90-F1
#
_cell.length_a   1.000
_cell.length_b   1.000
_cell.length_c   1.000
_cell.angle_alpha   90.00
_cell.angle_beta   90.00
_cell.angle_gamma   90.00
#
_symmetry.space_group_name_H-M   'P 1'
#
loop_
_entity.id
_entity.type
_entity.pdbx_description
1 polymer ?
#
loop_
_entity_poly.entity_id
_entity_poly.type
_entity_poly.pdbx_seq_one_letter_code
_entity_poly.pdbx_strand_id
1 'polypeptide(L)'
;MNLFDEYRQNLTRRHFFARGSNLLGTAALASLAGGLPALGADTEGKAAGAPGPHFPAKAKHVIYLHMVGGPPQMDIYDYKPVMQEWFDKDLPDTVRMGQRLTTMTSGQARFPIAPSKYKFKQHGQSGMWVTELLPHTAKMVDDMCFIRSMHTEAINHEPAISYMQTGNQITGRPCLGAWASYGLGSLNDNLPTFVVQVARPTNTEQVQAISARLWSSGYLSGEHAGVSFRTAGDPILFINNPPGVP
;
A
#
# COMPACT_ATOMS: atom_id res chain seq x y z
N MET A 1 -58.64 -38.26 0.60
CA MET A 1 -57.50 -38.38 1.51
C MET A 1 -57.82 -37.55 2.74
N ASN A 2 -57.61 -38.07 3.97
CA ASN A 2 -57.96 -37.37 5.21
C ASN A 2 -56.91 -36.28 5.53
N LEU A 3 -57.34 -35.10 5.96
CA LEU A 3 -56.49 -33.98 6.41
C LEU A 3 -55.43 -34.40 7.45
N PHE A 4 -55.75 -35.39 8.30
CA PHE A 4 -54.79 -35.93 9.28
C PHE A 4 -53.67 -36.75 8.63
N ASP A 5 -53.95 -37.47 7.54
CA ASP A 5 -52.95 -38.24 6.81
C ASP A 5 -52.05 -37.32 5.97
N GLU A 6 -52.61 -36.25 5.43
CA GLU A 6 -51.87 -35.19 4.75
C GLU A 6 -50.96 -34.41 5.73
N TYR A 7 -51.46 -34.07 6.91
CA TYR A 7 -50.66 -33.47 7.99
C TYR A 7 -49.53 -34.41 8.46
N ARG A 8 -49.81 -35.71 8.63
CA ARG A 8 -48.79 -36.71 8.98
C ARG A 8 -47.75 -36.92 7.88
N GLN A 9 -48.15 -36.94 6.61
CA GLN A 9 -47.20 -36.99 5.48
C GLN A 9 -46.30 -35.75 5.47
N ASN A 10 -46.87 -34.55 5.71
CA ASN A 10 -46.13 -33.29 5.85
C ASN A 10 -45.17 -33.26 7.05
N LEU A 11 -45.45 -34.01 8.12
CA LEU A 11 -44.59 -34.11 9.32
C LEU A 11 -43.48 -35.16 9.23
N THR A 12 -43.46 -36.03 8.22
CA THR A 12 -42.41 -37.06 8.16
C THR A 12 -41.07 -36.45 7.74
N ARG A 13 -39.99 -36.78 8.47
CA ARG A 13 -38.61 -36.46 8.08
C ARG A 13 -38.33 -36.82 6.62
N ARG A 14 -38.89 -37.94 6.14
CA ARG A 14 -38.76 -38.40 4.76
C ARG A 14 -39.38 -37.44 3.74
N HIS A 15 -40.54 -36.83 4.02
CA HIS A 15 -41.15 -35.84 3.14
C HIS A 15 -40.37 -34.52 3.11
N PHE A 16 -39.90 -34.07 4.29
CA PHE A 16 -39.03 -32.90 4.40
C PHE A 16 -37.72 -33.09 3.60
N PHE A 17 -37.03 -34.22 3.76
CA PHE A 17 -35.81 -34.52 2.99
C PHE A 17 -36.09 -34.80 1.51
N ALA A 18 -37.26 -35.34 1.14
CA ALA A 18 -37.64 -35.52 -0.26
C ALA A 18 -37.85 -34.18 -0.98
N ARG A 19 -38.60 -33.25 -0.37
CA ARG A 19 -38.79 -31.88 -0.91
C ARG A 19 -37.53 -31.02 -0.81
N GLY A 20 -36.72 -31.23 0.23
CA GLY A 20 -35.47 -30.53 0.46
C GLY A 20 -34.24 -31.14 -0.22
N SER A 21 -34.40 -32.22 -0.98
CA SER A 21 -33.30 -32.96 -1.61
C SER A 21 -32.41 -32.08 -2.49
N ASN A 22 -33.01 -31.09 -3.15
CA ASN A 22 -32.31 -30.12 -3.98
C ASN A 22 -31.89 -28.84 -3.22
N LEU A 23 -32.28 -28.65 -1.95
CA LEU A 23 -31.93 -27.43 -1.20
C LEU A 23 -30.43 -27.31 -0.99
N LEU A 24 -29.77 -28.40 -0.61
CA LEU A 24 -28.32 -28.41 -0.45
C LEU A 24 -27.60 -28.22 -1.78
N GLY A 25 -28.10 -28.84 -2.86
CA GLY A 25 -27.54 -28.68 -4.20
C GLY A 25 -27.72 -27.28 -4.77
N THR A 26 -28.89 -26.66 -4.56
CA THR A 26 -29.17 -25.27 -4.97
C THR A 26 -28.40 -24.27 -4.12
N ALA A 27 -28.26 -24.50 -2.82
CA ALA A 27 -27.41 -23.68 -1.94
C ALA A 27 -25.92 -23.79 -2.35
N ALA A 28 -25.44 -24.99 -2.66
CA ALA A 28 -24.08 -25.20 -3.16
C ALA A 28 -23.86 -24.53 -4.53
N LEU A 29 -24.80 -24.68 -5.47
CA LEU A 29 -24.73 -24.05 -6.78
C LEU A 29 -24.78 -22.53 -6.67
N ALA A 30 -25.65 -21.98 -5.81
CA ALA A 30 -25.72 -20.55 -5.59
C ALA A 30 -24.46 -20.01 -4.90
N SER A 31 -23.86 -20.75 -3.96
CA SER A 31 -22.56 -20.41 -3.38
C SER A 31 -21.46 -20.39 -4.44
N LEU A 32 -21.38 -21.43 -5.28
CA LEU A 32 -20.41 -21.53 -6.37
C LEU A 32 -20.62 -20.50 -7.49
N ALA A 33 -21.85 -20.04 -7.70
CA ALA A 33 -22.20 -19.00 -8.67
C ALA A 33 -21.94 -17.56 -8.16
N GLY A 34 -21.30 -17.39 -7.00
CA GLY A 34 -20.98 -16.08 -6.42
C GLY A 34 -21.91 -15.63 -5.28
N GLY A 35 -22.60 -16.57 -4.64
CA GLY A 35 -23.60 -16.31 -3.60
C GLY A 35 -24.99 -16.04 -4.18
N LEU A 36 -26.05 -16.31 -3.40
CA LEU A 36 -27.37 -15.78 -3.70
C LEU A 36 -27.27 -14.24 -3.62
N PRO A 37 -27.60 -13.48 -4.67
CA PRO A 37 -27.80 -12.06 -4.49
C PRO A 37 -28.95 -11.92 -3.49
N ALA A 38 -28.66 -11.38 -2.31
CA ALA A 38 -29.71 -10.91 -1.44
C ALA A 38 -30.59 -9.99 -2.30
N LEU A 39 -31.88 -10.29 -2.38
CA LEU A 39 -32.87 -9.51 -3.13
C LEU A 39 -32.71 -8.03 -2.74
N GLY A 40 -32.03 -7.24 -3.58
CA GLY A 40 -31.75 -5.82 -3.37
C GLY A 40 -30.28 -5.39 -3.24
N ALA A 41 -29.30 -6.28 -3.38
CA ALA A 41 -27.89 -5.88 -3.41
C ALA A 41 -27.39 -5.74 -4.87
N ASP A 42 -27.11 -4.50 -5.29
CA ASP A 42 -26.35 -4.21 -6.51
C ASP A 42 -25.01 -4.96 -6.48
N THR A 43 -24.94 -6.02 -7.28
CA THR A 43 -23.81 -6.94 -7.38
C THR A 43 -22.84 -6.47 -8.46
N GLU A 44 -22.19 -5.34 -8.19
CA GLU A 44 -20.90 -5.06 -8.79
C GLU A 44 -19.81 -5.28 -7.72
N GLY A 45 -19.23 -6.47 -7.71
CA GLY A 45 -17.89 -6.73 -7.16
C GLY A 45 -17.67 -6.62 -5.64
N LYS A 46 -18.72 -6.62 -4.81
CA LYS A 46 -18.54 -6.57 -3.34
C LYS A 46 -18.36 -7.97 -2.78
N ALA A 47 -17.15 -8.28 -2.30
CA ALA A 47 -16.90 -9.42 -1.43
C ALA A 47 -17.93 -9.46 -0.30
N ALA A 48 -18.58 -10.60 -0.11
CA ALA A 48 -19.68 -10.77 0.82
C ALA A 48 -19.19 -10.58 2.27
N GLY A 49 -19.57 -9.47 2.92
CA GLY A 49 -19.49 -9.34 4.39
C GLY A 49 -18.98 -8.02 4.94
N ALA A 50 -18.31 -7.16 4.15
CA ALA A 50 -17.89 -5.85 4.62
C ALA A 50 -18.95 -4.78 4.26
N PRO A 51 -19.41 -3.92 5.21
CA PRO A 51 -20.15 -2.73 4.84
C PRO A 51 -19.29 -1.94 3.85
N GLY A 52 -19.83 -1.70 2.66
CA GLY A 52 -19.13 -0.93 1.63
C GLY A 52 -18.73 0.46 2.14
N PRO A 53 -17.80 1.14 1.47
CA PRO A 53 -17.29 2.42 1.95
C PRO A 53 -18.41 3.45 2.12
N HIS A 54 -18.27 4.33 3.11
CA HIS A 54 -19.23 5.41 3.38
C HIS A 54 -19.47 6.33 2.17
N PHE A 55 -18.49 6.43 1.27
CA PHE A 55 -18.56 7.19 0.02
C PHE A 55 -18.16 6.31 -1.17
N PRO A 56 -18.73 6.54 -2.37
CA PRO A 56 -18.28 5.86 -3.56
C PRO A 56 -16.81 6.19 -3.83
N ALA A 57 -15.99 5.15 -4.00
CA ALA A 57 -14.57 5.31 -4.29
C ALA A 57 -14.39 5.86 -5.72
N LYS A 58 -13.63 6.95 -5.85
CA LYS A 58 -13.23 7.48 -7.16
C LYS A 58 -12.00 6.76 -7.73
N ALA A 59 -11.09 6.33 -6.86
CA ALA A 59 -9.92 5.55 -7.24
C ALA A 59 -10.30 4.06 -7.31
N LYS A 60 -9.86 3.39 -8.38
CA LYS A 60 -10.07 1.93 -8.58
C LYS A 60 -8.85 1.11 -8.20
N HIS A 61 -7.65 1.65 -8.40
CA HIS A 61 -6.38 1.00 -8.14
C HIS A 61 -5.40 2.00 -7.53
N VAL A 62 -4.61 1.54 -6.56
CA VAL A 62 -3.58 2.35 -5.90
C VAL A 62 -2.24 1.66 -6.10
N ILE A 63 -1.31 2.33 -6.77
CA ILE A 63 0.09 1.91 -6.88
C ILE A 63 0.91 2.89 -6.06
N TYR A 64 1.59 2.38 -5.04
CA TYR A 64 2.44 3.18 -4.16
C TYR A 64 3.88 2.71 -4.26
N LEU A 65 4.78 3.64 -4.59
CA LEU A 65 6.20 3.39 -4.77
C LEU A 65 6.98 4.16 -3.70
N HIS A 66 7.59 3.43 -2.77
CA HIS A 66 8.45 4.02 -1.75
C HIS A 66 9.92 3.83 -2.09
N MET A 67 10.62 4.93 -2.41
CA MET A 67 12.02 4.92 -2.85
C MET A 67 12.97 4.96 -1.66
N VAL A 68 13.19 3.82 -1.01
CA VAL A 68 14.20 3.69 0.08
C VAL A 68 15.59 3.98 -0.50
N GLY A 69 16.28 4.98 0.04
CA GLY A 69 17.59 5.41 -0.48
C GLY A 69 17.52 6.16 -1.81
N GLY A 70 16.34 6.68 -2.18
CA GLY A 70 16.18 7.54 -3.35
C GLY A 70 16.97 8.86 -3.25
N PRO A 71 17.10 9.60 -4.36
CA PRO A 71 17.81 10.88 -4.38
C PRO A 71 17.12 11.90 -3.46
N PRO A 72 17.88 12.87 -2.89
CA PRO A 72 17.31 13.89 -2.02
C PRO A 72 16.39 14.83 -2.81
N GLN A 73 15.38 15.41 -2.14
CA GLN A 73 14.36 16.25 -2.78
C GLN A 73 14.93 17.44 -3.58
N MET A 74 16.03 18.01 -3.08
CA MET A 74 16.77 19.14 -3.68
C MET A 74 17.51 18.78 -4.97
N ASP A 75 17.62 17.49 -5.31
CA ASP A 75 18.18 16.99 -6.57
C ASP A 75 17.10 16.52 -7.57
N ILE A 76 15.81 16.66 -7.23
CA ILE A 76 14.70 16.19 -8.07
C ILE A 76 13.66 17.28 -8.36
N TYR A 77 13.01 17.82 -7.33
CA TYR A 77 11.82 18.65 -7.47
C TYR A 77 11.88 19.93 -6.61
N ASP A 78 12.82 20.04 -5.67
CA ASP A 78 12.91 21.14 -4.72
C ASP A 78 14.03 22.12 -5.11
N TYR A 79 13.75 22.99 -6.08
CA TYR A 79 14.73 23.99 -6.54
C TYR A 79 15.05 25.01 -5.43
N LYS A 80 16.32 25.06 -5.02
CA LYS A 80 16.84 25.91 -3.94
C LYS A 80 18.04 26.75 -4.44
N PRO A 81 17.83 27.79 -5.28
CA PRO A 81 18.92 28.54 -5.91
C PRO A 81 19.87 29.21 -4.90
N VAL A 82 19.33 29.73 -3.80
CA VAL A 82 20.11 30.43 -2.76
C VAL A 82 21.16 29.52 -2.12
N MET A 83 20.97 28.18 -2.11
CA MET A 83 21.97 27.26 -1.55
C MET A 83 23.33 27.33 -2.25
N GLN A 84 23.38 27.80 -3.50
CA GLN A 84 24.65 28.01 -4.22
C GLN A 84 25.54 29.05 -3.53
N GLU A 85 24.94 30.11 -2.98
CA GLU A 85 25.66 31.14 -2.21
C GLU A 85 26.20 30.61 -0.86
N TRP A 86 25.70 29.46 -0.43
CA TRP A 86 26.07 28.80 0.81
C TRP A 86 27.00 27.60 0.61
N PHE A 87 27.43 27.33 -0.63
CA PHE A 87 28.32 26.20 -0.90
C PHE A 87 29.59 26.25 -0.03
N ASP A 88 29.90 25.12 0.60
CA ASP A 88 31.05 24.91 1.49
C ASP A 88 31.06 25.77 2.78
N LYS A 89 30.01 26.57 3.02
CA LYS A 89 29.77 27.20 4.33
C LYS A 89 29.17 26.16 5.26
N ASP A 90 29.54 26.22 6.54
CA ASP A 90 28.97 25.34 7.56
C ASP A 90 27.50 25.69 7.83
N LEU A 91 26.71 24.65 8.10
CA LEU A 91 25.29 24.76 8.45
C LEU A 91 25.13 25.70 9.66
N PRO A 92 24.40 26.82 9.53
CA PRO A 92 24.22 27.75 10.63
C PRO A 92 23.48 27.12 11.82
N ASP A 93 23.88 27.49 13.03
CA ASP A 93 23.18 27.05 14.25
C ASP A 93 21.71 27.50 14.29
N THR A 94 21.38 28.62 13.63
CA THR A 94 19.99 29.09 13.49
C THR A 94 19.11 28.14 12.67
N VAL A 95 19.70 27.34 11.77
CA VAL A 95 19.00 26.30 11.01
C VAL A 95 18.97 25.00 11.80
N ARG A 96 20.11 24.63 12.42
CA ARG A 96 20.23 23.39 13.19
C ARG A 96 19.35 23.40 14.44
N MET A 97 19.18 24.56 15.09
CA MET A 97 18.37 24.74 16.30
C MET A 97 18.62 23.68 17.38
N GLY A 98 19.87 23.19 17.50
CA GLY A 98 20.23 22.15 18.46
C GLY A 98 19.67 20.75 18.16
N GLN A 99 19.09 20.51 16.98
CA GLN A 99 18.58 19.19 16.59
C GLN A 99 19.65 18.11 16.70
N ARG A 100 19.21 16.92 17.14
CA ARG A 100 20.07 15.74 17.29
C ARG A 100 20.53 15.25 15.93
N LEU A 101 21.84 15.11 15.76
CA LEU A 101 22.43 14.48 14.59
C LEU A 101 22.37 12.97 14.69
N THR A 102 22.33 12.30 13.55
CA THR A 102 22.47 10.84 13.49
C THR A 102 23.89 10.44 13.89
N THR A 103 24.07 9.20 14.34
CA THR A 103 25.40 8.64 14.64
C THR A 103 26.33 8.63 13.42
N MET A 104 25.78 8.70 12.20
CA MET A 104 26.55 8.71 10.96
C MET A 104 27.21 10.06 10.68
N THR A 105 26.66 11.14 11.22
CA THR A 105 27.12 12.51 10.96
C THR A 105 27.57 13.25 12.23
N SER A 106 27.23 12.77 13.42
CA SER A 106 27.56 13.44 14.69
C SER A 106 29.07 13.59 14.96
N GLY A 107 29.90 12.75 14.35
CA GLY A 107 31.37 12.83 14.46
C GLY A 107 32.03 13.71 13.40
N GLN A 108 31.27 14.34 12.50
CA GLN A 108 31.84 15.22 11.49
C GLN A 108 32.37 16.50 12.14
N ALA A 109 33.58 16.93 11.74
CA ALA A 109 34.17 18.17 12.23
C ALA A 109 33.45 19.42 11.70
N ARG A 110 32.80 19.30 10.55
CA ARG A 110 32.13 20.37 9.80
C ARG A 110 30.86 19.83 9.14
N PHE A 111 29.90 20.70 8.91
CA PHE A 111 28.63 20.40 8.24
C PHE A 111 28.48 21.30 7.01
N PRO A 112 29.33 21.11 5.97
CA PRO A 112 29.32 21.98 4.81
C PRO A 112 28.01 21.81 4.02
N ILE A 113 27.41 22.92 3.63
CA ILE A 113 26.23 22.93 2.77
C ILE A 113 26.66 22.59 1.35
N ALA A 114 26.01 21.57 0.77
CA ALA A 114 26.19 21.15 -0.60
C ALA A 114 24.90 21.42 -1.40
N PRO A 115 24.86 22.40 -2.32
CA PRO A 115 23.72 22.61 -3.19
C PRO A 115 23.62 21.49 -4.23
N SER A 116 22.47 21.40 -4.89
CA SER A 116 22.36 20.53 -6.05
C SER A 116 23.32 20.96 -7.14
N LYS A 117 24.02 19.98 -7.74
CA LYS A 117 24.88 20.19 -8.91
C LYS A 117 24.13 20.08 -10.24
N TYR A 118 22.88 19.64 -10.21
CA TYR A 118 22.09 19.37 -11.40
C TYR A 118 21.35 20.62 -11.86
N LYS A 119 21.12 20.71 -13.18
CA LYS A 119 20.37 21.82 -13.75
C LYS A 119 18.88 21.63 -13.54
N PHE A 120 18.21 22.71 -13.15
CA PHE A 120 16.76 22.78 -13.02
C PHE A 120 16.15 23.60 -14.13
N LYS A 121 14.96 23.19 -14.58
CA LYS A 121 14.10 23.98 -15.49
C LYS A 121 12.64 23.87 -15.04
N GLN A 122 11.84 24.87 -15.38
CA GLN A 122 10.40 24.79 -15.22
C GLN A 122 9.78 24.04 -16.38
N HIS A 123 8.81 23.18 -16.07
CA HIS A 123 8.09 22.36 -17.03
C HIS A 123 6.59 22.48 -16.85
N GLY A 124 5.85 22.19 -17.93
CA GLY A 124 4.39 22.22 -17.95
C GLY A 124 3.79 23.61 -17.73
N GLN A 125 2.47 23.64 -17.64
CA GLN A 125 1.68 24.82 -17.29
C GLN A 125 1.77 25.14 -15.79
N SER A 126 1.97 24.11 -14.96
CA SER A 126 2.23 24.24 -13.52
C SER A 126 3.53 24.98 -13.21
N GLY A 127 4.45 25.08 -14.17
CA GLY A 127 5.76 25.72 -13.99
C GLY A 127 6.63 24.97 -12.97
N MET A 128 6.39 23.66 -12.79
CA MET A 128 7.08 22.87 -11.79
C MET A 128 8.57 22.76 -12.12
N TRP A 129 9.42 23.01 -11.11
CA TRP A 129 10.85 22.84 -11.22
C TRP A 129 11.23 21.35 -11.18
N VAL A 130 11.93 20.88 -12.21
CA VAL A 130 12.42 19.50 -12.28
C VAL A 130 13.88 19.49 -12.76
N THR A 131 14.68 18.56 -12.24
CA THR A 131 16.07 18.40 -12.67
C THR A 131 16.19 17.71 -14.03
N GLU A 132 17.32 17.95 -14.70
CA GLU A 132 17.68 17.28 -15.94
C GLU A 132 17.80 15.74 -15.83
N LEU A 133 17.81 15.20 -14.60
CA LEU A 133 17.83 13.76 -14.33
C LEU A 133 16.51 13.05 -14.62
N LEU A 134 15.40 13.79 -14.65
CA LEU A 134 14.05 13.23 -14.80
C LEU A 134 13.36 13.73 -16.08
N PRO A 135 13.98 13.60 -17.27
CA PRO A 135 13.49 14.23 -18.50
C PRO A 135 12.14 13.67 -18.96
N HIS A 136 11.79 12.45 -18.57
CA HIS A 136 10.51 11.83 -18.87
C HIS A 136 9.43 12.25 -17.88
N THR A 137 9.74 12.28 -16.58
CA THR A 137 8.83 12.77 -15.54
C THR A 137 8.49 14.25 -15.75
N ALA A 138 9.46 15.04 -16.20
CA ALA A 138 9.26 16.45 -16.53
C ALA A 138 8.15 16.69 -17.58
N LYS A 139 7.83 15.71 -18.43
CA LYS A 139 6.79 15.81 -19.46
C LYS A 139 5.36 15.61 -18.92
N MET A 140 5.23 15.14 -17.68
CA MET A 140 3.95 14.76 -17.06
C MET A 140 3.67 15.54 -15.76
N VAL A 141 4.39 16.64 -15.51
CA VAL A 141 4.26 17.40 -14.25
C VAL A 141 2.86 17.99 -14.05
N ASP A 142 2.13 18.28 -15.12
CA ASP A 142 0.77 18.80 -15.05
C ASP A 142 -0.27 17.72 -14.68
N ASP A 143 0.09 16.43 -14.84
CA ASP A 143 -0.71 15.29 -14.42
C ASP A 143 -0.34 14.81 -13.00
N MET A 144 0.60 15.49 -12.34
CA MET A 144 1.14 15.12 -11.04
C MET A 144 0.71 16.11 -9.95
N CYS A 145 0.42 15.57 -8.76
CA CYS A 145 0.25 16.39 -7.56
C CYS A 145 1.54 16.33 -6.72
N PHE A 146 2.17 17.48 -6.51
CA PHE A 146 3.36 17.60 -5.66
C PHE A 146 2.97 18.06 -4.26
N ILE A 147 3.21 17.20 -3.26
CA ILE A 147 2.98 17.51 -1.85
C ILE A 147 4.31 17.91 -1.21
N ARG A 148 4.46 19.20 -0.88
CA ARG A 148 5.67 19.78 -0.26
C ARG A 148 5.45 20.28 1.17
N SER A 149 4.27 20.04 1.73
CA SER A 149 3.86 20.46 3.07
C SER A 149 4.21 19.46 4.17
N MET A 150 4.87 18.35 3.83
CA MET A 150 5.18 17.28 4.76
C MET A 150 6.28 17.70 5.74
N HIS A 151 6.07 17.39 7.02
CA HIS A 151 7.02 17.64 8.09
C HIS A 151 7.22 16.35 8.90
N THR A 152 8.45 16.11 9.34
CA THR A 152 8.79 14.98 10.20
C THR A 152 9.90 15.37 11.16
N GLU A 153 9.85 14.80 12.36
CA GLU A 153 10.89 14.92 13.38
C GLU A 153 11.80 13.68 13.42
N ALA A 154 11.50 12.67 12.57
CA ALA A 154 12.28 11.45 12.49
C ALA A 154 13.66 11.74 11.88
N ILE A 155 14.70 11.58 12.67
CA ILE A 155 16.08 11.78 12.21
C ILE A 155 16.68 10.54 11.53
N ASN A 156 16.08 9.36 11.73
CA ASN A 156 16.57 8.08 11.24
C ASN A 156 15.63 7.51 10.17
N HIS A 157 16.19 6.69 9.28
CA HIS A 157 15.45 6.10 8.16
C HIS A 157 14.25 5.27 8.61
N GLU A 158 14.41 4.29 9.50
CA GLU A 158 13.31 3.39 9.86
C GLU A 158 12.11 4.14 10.49
N PRO A 159 12.28 5.03 11.49
CA PRO A 159 11.16 5.82 12.01
C PRO A 159 10.54 6.75 10.97
N ALA A 160 11.34 7.32 10.05
CA ALA A 160 10.84 8.16 8.98
C ALA A 160 9.99 7.37 7.98
N ILE A 161 10.43 6.17 7.59
CA ILE A 161 9.68 5.28 6.70
C ILE A 161 8.40 4.79 7.39
N SER A 162 8.46 4.42 8.67
CA SER A 162 7.28 4.08 9.46
C SER A 162 6.28 5.23 9.52
N TYR A 163 6.76 6.48 9.68
CA TYR A 163 5.91 7.67 9.63
C TYR A 163 5.27 7.86 8.25
N MET A 164 6.04 7.70 7.17
CA MET A 164 5.52 7.79 5.80
C MET A 164 4.45 6.75 5.51
N GLN A 165 4.64 5.52 6.00
CA GLN A 165 3.72 4.42 5.74
C GLN A 165 2.49 4.48 6.62
N THR A 166 2.59 4.93 7.88
CA THR A 166 1.54 4.76 8.89
C THR A 166 1.07 6.05 9.57
N GLY A 167 1.69 7.19 9.24
CA GLY A 167 1.46 8.48 9.90
C GLY A 167 2.00 8.54 11.34
N ASN A 168 2.85 7.60 11.76
CA ASN A 168 3.48 7.58 13.08
C ASN A 168 4.89 6.95 13.02
N GLN A 169 5.82 7.52 13.77
CA GLN A 169 7.19 7.00 13.88
C GLN A 169 7.25 5.71 14.73
N ILE A 170 6.25 5.49 15.59
CA ILE A 170 6.09 4.27 16.38
C ILE A 170 5.26 3.26 15.59
N THR A 171 5.80 2.05 15.43
CA THR A 171 5.15 0.95 14.71
C THR A 171 3.85 0.49 15.39
N GLY A 172 2.93 -0.10 14.62
CA GLY A 172 1.69 -0.71 15.13
C GLY A 172 0.40 -0.10 14.55
N ARG A 173 0.51 1.02 13.83
CA ARG A 173 -0.59 1.58 13.05
C ARG A 173 -0.70 0.89 11.68
N PRO A 174 -1.92 0.83 11.10
CA PRO A 174 -2.10 0.33 9.75
C PRO A 174 -1.34 1.20 8.75
N CYS A 175 -0.65 0.55 7.81
CA CYS A 175 0.01 1.25 6.72
C CYS A 175 -1.00 1.79 5.68
N LEU A 176 -0.53 2.67 4.79
CA LEU A 176 -1.30 3.23 3.69
C LEU A 176 -1.97 2.15 2.84
N GLY A 177 -1.25 1.07 2.54
CA GLY A 177 -1.79 -0.06 1.77
C GLY A 177 -2.90 -0.82 2.49
N ALA A 178 -2.80 -0.97 3.82
CA ALA A 178 -3.86 -1.58 4.63
C ALA A 178 -5.11 -0.70 4.67
N TRP A 179 -4.95 0.62 4.77
CA TRP A 179 -6.06 1.56 4.66
C TRP A 179 -6.71 1.54 3.28
N ALA A 180 -5.93 1.43 2.21
CA ALA A 180 -6.44 1.29 0.86
C ALA A 180 -7.21 -0.03 0.70
N SER A 181 -6.68 -1.14 1.21
CA SER A 181 -7.36 -2.45 1.21
C SER A 181 -8.69 -2.40 1.97
N TYR A 182 -8.70 -1.80 3.16
CA TYR A 182 -9.92 -1.65 3.96
C TYR A 182 -10.95 -0.73 3.30
N GLY A 183 -10.52 0.42 2.77
CA GLY A 183 -11.43 1.44 2.22
C GLY A 183 -11.95 1.13 0.82
N LEU A 184 -11.17 0.46 -0.03
CA LEU A 184 -11.58 0.10 -1.39
C LEU A 184 -12.24 -1.29 -1.46
N GLY A 185 -11.96 -2.16 -0.49
CA GLY A 185 -12.40 -3.56 -0.52
C GLY A 185 -11.62 -4.41 -1.51
N SER A 186 -12.00 -5.67 -1.63
CA SER A 186 -11.42 -6.60 -2.61
C SER A 186 -12.22 -6.64 -3.91
N LEU A 187 -11.51 -6.80 -5.03
CA LEU A 187 -12.12 -7.09 -6.34
C LEU A 187 -12.43 -8.58 -6.55
N ASN A 188 -11.90 -9.45 -5.70
CA ASN A 188 -12.06 -10.91 -5.82
C ASN A 188 -11.76 -11.62 -4.49
N ASP A 189 -12.24 -12.86 -4.33
CA ASP A 189 -12.07 -13.62 -3.09
C ASP A 189 -10.81 -14.52 -3.07
N ASN A 190 -10.10 -14.63 -4.20
CA ASN A 190 -9.07 -15.65 -4.41
C ASN A 190 -7.63 -15.10 -4.40
N LEU A 191 -7.45 -13.79 -4.52
CA LEU A 191 -6.16 -13.11 -4.60
C LEU A 191 -6.06 -12.03 -3.53
N PRO A 192 -4.84 -11.76 -3.02
CA PRO A 192 -4.64 -10.69 -2.06
C PRO A 192 -5.03 -9.31 -2.60
N THR A 193 -5.79 -8.55 -1.83
CA THR A 193 -6.15 -7.15 -2.14
C THR A 193 -4.93 -6.23 -2.11
N PHE A 194 -3.98 -6.50 -1.22
CA PHE A 194 -2.78 -5.68 -1.02
C PHE A 194 -1.52 -6.53 -1.18
N VAL A 195 -0.82 -6.30 -2.29
CA VAL A 195 0.44 -6.97 -2.63
C VAL A 195 1.60 -6.00 -2.43
N VAL A 196 2.70 -6.52 -1.89
CA VAL A 196 3.95 -5.75 -1.69
C VAL A 196 5.06 -6.40 -2.48
N GLN A 197 5.84 -5.58 -3.18
CA GLN A 197 7.05 -6.02 -3.85
C GLN A 197 8.23 -5.22 -3.32
N VAL A 198 9.27 -5.93 -2.87
CA VAL A 198 10.52 -5.32 -2.45
C VAL A 198 11.54 -5.50 -3.56
N ALA A 199 11.98 -4.38 -4.15
CA ALA A 199 12.98 -4.40 -5.20
C ALA A 199 14.28 -5.07 -4.71
N ARG A 200 14.90 -5.89 -5.56
CA ARG A 200 16.24 -6.41 -5.29
C ARG A 200 17.26 -5.32 -5.64
N PRO A 201 18.04 -4.81 -4.68
CA PRO A 201 19.02 -3.78 -4.98
C PRO A 201 20.16 -4.37 -5.82
N THR A 202 20.62 -3.61 -6.81
CA THR A 202 21.81 -3.97 -7.60
C THR A 202 23.11 -3.68 -6.85
N ASN A 203 23.10 -2.70 -5.94
CA ASN A 203 24.18 -2.41 -5.01
C ASN A 203 23.81 -2.91 -3.61
N THR A 204 24.65 -3.80 -3.04
CA THR A 204 24.43 -4.39 -1.72
C THR A 204 25.32 -3.85 -0.61
N GLU A 205 26.16 -2.83 -0.88
CA GLU A 205 27.11 -2.30 0.12
C GLU A 205 26.43 -1.50 1.24
N GLN A 206 25.30 -0.83 0.94
CA GLN A 206 24.57 0.02 1.88
C GLN A 206 23.08 -0.35 1.95
N VAL A 207 22.78 -1.65 1.99
CA VAL A 207 21.38 -2.12 2.06
C VAL A 207 20.78 -1.74 3.39
N GLN A 208 19.69 -0.98 3.34
CA GLN A 208 18.83 -0.79 4.49
C GLN A 208 17.89 -1.98 4.64
N ALA A 209 17.75 -2.46 5.88
CA ALA A 209 16.79 -3.50 6.19
C ALA A 209 15.36 -2.96 5.97
N ILE A 210 14.63 -3.61 5.08
CA ILE A 210 13.21 -3.37 4.85
C ILE A 210 12.43 -4.47 5.56
N SER A 211 11.61 -4.10 6.54
CA SER A 211 10.85 -5.03 7.37
C SER A 211 9.38 -5.11 6.96
N ALA A 212 8.79 -6.30 7.10
CA ALA A 212 7.35 -6.51 6.87
C ALA A 212 6.44 -5.67 7.77
N ARG A 213 6.98 -5.11 8.86
CA ARG A 213 6.27 -4.15 9.72
C ARG A 213 5.78 -2.92 8.95
N LEU A 214 6.45 -2.55 7.85
CA LEU A 214 6.10 -1.38 7.03
C LEU A 214 4.80 -1.56 6.23
N TRP A 215 4.33 -2.79 6.05
CA TRP A 215 3.08 -3.10 5.38
C TRP A 215 2.11 -3.91 6.25
N SER A 216 2.17 -3.68 7.56
CA SER A 216 1.27 -4.29 8.53
C SER A 216 -0.15 -3.69 8.47
N SER A 217 -1.14 -4.50 8.80
CA SER A 217 -2.52 -4.06 9.04
C SER A 217 -2.69 -3.32 10.37
N GLY A 218 -1.70 -3.36 11.27
CA GLY A 218 -1.80 -2.76 12.60
C GLY A 218 -2.99 -3.33 13.37
N TYR A 219 -3.91 -2.45 13.79
CA TYR A 219 -5.15 -2.83 14.47
C TYR A 219 -6.32 -3.17 13.53
N LEU A 220 -6.15 -3.08 12.20
CA LEU A 220 -7.12 -3.61 11.25
C LEU A 220 -7.00 -5.14 11.18
N SER A 221 -8.06 -5.78 10.68
CA SER A 221 -8.07 -7.22 10.38
C SER A 221 -6.83 -7.63 9.57
N GLY A 222 -6.29 -8.81 9.89
CA GLY A 222 -5.08 -9.34 9.25
C GLY A 222 -5.23 -9.56 7.74
N GLU A 223 -6.47 -9.64 7.24
CA GLU A 223 -6.77 -9.71 5.80
C GLU A 223 -6.30 -8.48 5.01
N HIS A 224 -6.10 -7.34 5.69
CA HIS A 224 -5.59 -6.11 5.08
C HIS A 224 -4.07 -5.97 5.17
N ALA A 225 -3.36 -6.96 5.72
CA ALA A 225 -1.90 -6.94 5.74
C ALA A 225 -1.33 -7.17 4.34
N GLY A 226 -0.18 -6.54 4.05
CA GLY A 226 0.46 -6.70 2.75
C GLY A 226 1.03 -8.10 2.55
N VAL A 227 0.68 -8.73 1.43
CA VAL A 227 1.27 -10.01 1.03
C VAL A 227 2.51 -9.75 0.19
N SER A 228 3.67 -10.11 0.72
CA SER A 228 4.95 -9.91 0.05
C SER A 228 5.16 -10.92 -1.07
N PHE A 229 5.35 -10.42 -2.28
CA PHE A 229 5.69 -11.23 -3.45
C PHE A 229 7.19 -11.22 -3.68
N ARG A 230 7.74 -12.39 -3.96
CA ARG A 230 9.15 -12.55 -4.32
C ARG A 230 9.42 -12.02 -5.72
N THR A 231 10.62 -11.47 -5.91
CA THR A 231 11.07 -10.91 -7.20
C THR A 231 11.55 -11.96 -8.20
N ALA A 232 11.72 -13.22 -7.78
CA ALA A 232 12.11 -14.34 -8.63
C ALA A 232 11.68 -15.69 -8.03
N GLY A 233 11.44 -16.66 -8.92
CA GLY A 233 10.89 -17.98 -8.56
C GLY A 233 9.41 -17.89 -8.21
N ASP A 234 8.97 -18.69 -7.24
CA ASP A 234 7.59 -18.67 -6.78
C ASP A 234 7.27 -17.35 -6.08
N PRO A 235 6.18 -16.64 -6.45
CA PRO A 235 5.83 -15.35 -5.85
C PRO A 235 5.51 -15.48 -4.37
N ILE A 236 4.87 -16.59 -3.98
CA ILE A 236 4.62 -17.01 -2.60
C ILE A 236 5.32 -18.35 -2.40
N LEU A 237 6.03 -18.49 -1.29
CA LEU A 237 6.71 -19.74 -0.96
C LEU A 237 5.70 -20.89 -0.82
N PHE A 238 6.03 -22.03 -1.43
CA PHE A 238 5.24 -23.28 -1.35
C PHE A 238 3.82 -23.17 -1.93
N ILE A 239 3.60 -22.23 -2.87
CA ILE A 239 2.32 -22.13 -3.58
C ILE A 239 2.15 -23.19 -4.66
N ASN A 240 3.26 -23.66 -5.24
CA ASN A 240 3.27 -24.69 -6.26
C ASN A 240 3.35 -26.07 -5.62
N ASN A 241 2.72 -27.05 -6.26
CA ASN A 241 2.88 -28.45 -5.89
C ASN A 241 4.35 -28.88 -6.04
N PRO A 242 4.88 -29.71 -5.12
CA PRO A 242 6.23 -30.24 -5.27
C PRO A 242 6.34 -31.08 -6.56
N PRO A 243 7.55 -31.17 -7.16
CA PRO A 243 7.74 -31.94 -8.39
C PRO A 243 7.21 -33.37 -8.27
N GLY A 244 6.31 -33.76 -9.17
CA GLY A 244 5.70 -35.09 -9.21
C GLY A 244 4.36 -35.23 -8.47
N VAL A 245 3.84 -34.16 -7.85
CA VAL A 245 2.51 -34.14 -7.26
C VAL A 245 1.59 -33.28 -8.14
N PRO A 246 0.52 -33.85 -8.74
CA PRO A 246 -0.42 -33.10 -9.57
C PRO A 246 -1.26 -32.11 -8.77
#